data_AF-A0A9E5CA52-F1
#
_entry.id   AF-A0A9E5CA52-F1
#
_cell.length_a   1.000
_cell.length_b   1.000
_cell.length_c   1.000
_cell.angle_alpha   90.00
_cell.angle_beta   90.00
_cell.angle_gamma   90.00
#
_symmetry.space_group_name_H-M   'P 1'
#
loop_
_entity.id
_entity.type
_entity.pdbx_description
1 polymer ?
#
loop_
_entity_poly.entity_id
_entity_poly.type
_entity_poly.pdbx_seq_one_letter_code
_entity_poly.pdbx_strand_id
1 'polypeptide(L)'
;MPDISTHGFWIDWSLGIITVVTVLVAILSFALIAMAMVNFRQRKNPTATRHMSGWITRFIILDIIMIIFDIVISVYSTIGWTEIMVLGDETLIRKHGEAVHVNVVARQFFWAFNYPGADATFGTADDFTLANQLVVPENKLVLLALTAGDTIHSFAAPHLRIKYD
;
A
#
# COMPACT_ATOMS: atom_id res chain seq x y z
N MET A 1 13.13 5.05 12.23
CA MET A 1 13.19 3.72 12.86
C MET A 1 13.08 2.68 11.75
N PRO A 2 13.81 1.54 11.85
CA PRO A 2 13.77 0.48 10.85
C PRO A 2 12.37 -0.13 10.73
N ASP A 3 12.13 -0.82 9.60
CA ASP A 3 10.97 -1.67 9.41
C ASP A 3 10.95 -2.78 10.46
N ILE A 4 9.78 -3.03 11.05
CA ILE A 4 9.57 -4.05 12.09
C ILE A 4 8.53 -5.10 11.66
N SER A 5 8.00 -5.05 10.44
CA SER A 5 7.12 -6.10 9.92
C SER A 5 7.86 -7.07 9.00
N THR A 6 7.35 -8.30 8.90
CA THR A 6 7.87 -9.32 7.99
C THR A 6 7.68 -8.98 6.52
N HIS A 7 6.80 -8.02 6.21
CA HIS A 7 6.39 -7.67 4.85
C HIS A 7 6.86 -6.28 4.41
N GLY A 8 7.33 -5.42 5.32
CA GLY A 8 7.63 -4.03 4.99
C GLY A 8 8.79 -3.89 4.01
N PHE A 9 9.79 -4.77 4.05
CA PHE A 9 10.87 -4.83 3.07
C PHE A 9 10.35 -4.97 1.63
N TRP A 10 9.39 -5.88 1.40
CA TRP A 10 8.82 -6.09 0.06
C TRP A 10 8.05 -4.87 -0.44
N ILE A 11 7.33 -4.20 0.47
CA ILE A 11 6.60 -2.97 0.18
C ILE A 11 7.57 -1.86 -0.18
N ASP A 12 8.59 -1.62 0.64
CA ASP A 12 9.58 -0.55 0.45
C ASP A 12 10.40 -0.76 -0.83
N TRP A 13 10.80 -2.00 -1.11
CA TRP A 13 11.51 -2.36 -2.34
C TRP A 13 10.64 -2.12 -3.58
N SER A 14 9.38 -2.54 -3.54
CA SER A 14 8.44 -2.33 -4.65
C SER A 14 8.18 -0.85 -4.89
N LEU A 15 7.94 -0.07 -3.83
CA LEU A 15 7.78 1.38 -3.90
C LEU A 15 9.03 2.06 -4.47
N GLY A 16 10.23 1.62 -4.08
CA GLY A 16 11.49 2.12 -4.60
C GLY A 16 11.63 1.89 -6.10
N ILE A 17 11.36 0.67 -6.58
CA ILE A 17 11.43 0.33 -8.00
C ILE A 17 10.41 1.14 -8.80
N ILE A 18 9.14 1.18 -8.36
CA ILE A 18 8.09 1.94 -9.03
C ILE A 18 8.50 3.41 -9.12
N THR A 19 8.99 3.99 -8.02
CA THR A 19 9.44 5.39 -7.99
C THR A 19 10.55 5.66 -9.01
N VAL A 20 11.59 4.82 -9.04
CA VAL A 20 12.71 4.99 -9.99
C VAL A 20 12.23 4.88 -11.43
N VAL A 21 11.43 3.86 -11.75
CA VAL A 21 10.90 3.64 -13.10
C VAL A 21 10.00 4.81 -13.52
N THR A 22 9.08 5.26 -12.66
CA THR A 22 8.19 6.39 -12.93
C THR A 22 8.97 7.67 -13.17
N VAL A 23 9.99 7.96 -12.35
CA VAL A 23 10.84 9.16 -12.53
C VAL A 23 11.61 9.10 -13.85
N LEU A 24 12.17 7.95 -14.21
CA LEU A 24 12.87 7.77 -15.48
C LEU A 24 11.95 7.99 -16.69
N VAL A 25 10.76 7.37 -16.67
CA VAL A 25 9.75 7.54 -17.73
C VAL A 25 9.27 9.00 -17.81
N ALA A 26 9.08 9.66 -16.67
CA ALA A 26 8.71 11.07 -16.62
C ALA A 26 9.79 11.96 -17.25
N ILE A 27 11.07 11.76 -16.90
CA ILE A 27 12.20 12.50 -17.49
C ILE A 27 12.26 12.31 -19.00
N LEU A 28 12.16 11.06 -19.48
CA LEU A 28 12.14 10.76 -20.90
C LEU A 28 10.98 11.48 -21.60
N SER A 29 9.78 11.42 -21.03
CA SER A 29 8.59 12.05 -21.59
C SER A 29 8.75 13.56 -21.70
N PHE A 30 9.21 14.22 -20.63
CA PHE A 30 9.48 15.66 -20.66
C PHE A 30 10.59 16.03 -21.64
N ALA A 31 11.64 15.22 -21.76
CA ALA A 31 12.71 15.44 -22.73
C ALA A 31 12.20 15.33 -24.17
N LEU A 32 11.35 14.33 -24.47
CA LEU A 32 10.71 14.18 -25.78
C LEU A 32 9.80 15.37 -26.10
N ILE A 33 8.99 15.84 -25.14
CA ILE A 33 8.15 17.02 -25.30
C ILE A 33 8.99 18.27 -25.52
N ALA A 34 10.05 18.49 -24.73
CA ALA A 34 10.95 19.62 -24.88
C ALA A 34 11.66 19.61 -26.24
N MET A 35 12.16 18.45 -26.67
CA MET A 35 12.72 18.26 -28.00
C MET A 35 11.70 18.56 -29.08
N ALA A 36 10.45 18.10 -28.92
CA ALA A 36 9.37 18.35 -29.87
C ALA A 36 9.08 19.85 -29.99
N MET A 37 8.95 20.56 -28.86
CA MET A 37 8.76 22.01 -28.82
C MET A 37 9.91 22.76 -29.49
N VAL A 38 11.16 22.32 -29.30
CA VAL A 38 12.32 23.03 -29.86
C VAL A 38 12.47 22.77 -31.36
N ASN A 39 12.32 21.53 -31.80
CA ASN A 39 12.60 21.12 -33.18
C ASN A 39 11.41 21.28 -34.13
N PHE A 40 10.18 21.13 -33.65
CA PHE A 40 8.96 21.21 -34.47
C PHE A 40 8.19 22.53 -34.29
N ARG A 41 8.81 23.57 -33.70
CA ARG A 41 8.21 24.92 -33.67
C ARG A 41 8.06 25.49 -35.08
N GLN A 42 7.00 26.27 -35.30
CA GLN A 42 6.64 26.86 -36.60
C GLN A 42 7.80 27.61 -37.29
N ARG A 43 8.65 28.31 -36.52
CA ARG A 43 9.80 29.04 -37.07
C ARG A 43 10.86 28.13 -37.69
N LYS A 44 11.05 26.91 -37.16
CA LYS A 44 12.09 25.95 -37.60
C LYS A 44 11.51 24.88 -38.52
N ASN A 45 10.24 24.52 -38.36
CA ASN A 45 9.54 23.56 -39.20
C ASN A 45 8.16 24.13 -39.64
N PRO A 46 8.12 24.96 -40.71
CA PRO A 46 6.91 25.67 -41.12
C PRO A 46 5.87 24.78 -41.82
N THR A 47 6.26 23.63 -42.37
CA THR A 47 5.36 22.69 -43.03
C THR A 47 5.14 21.46 -42.16
N ALA A 48 3.95 21.34 -41.57
CA ALA A 48 3.59 20.20 -40.74
C ALA A 48 3.55 18.89 -41.55
N THR A 49 4.12 17.82 -41.00
CA THR A 49 3.99 16.48 -41.56
C THR A 49 2.53 16.03 -41.45
N ARG A 50 1.90 15.70 -42.58
CA ARG A 50 0.48 15.30 -42.64
C ARG A 50 0.25 13.79 -42.58
N HIS A 51 1.31 13.00 -42.70
CA HIS A 51 1.24 11.55 -42.66
C HIS A 51 1.98 11.03 -41.43
N MET A 52 1.29 10.24 -40.63
CA MET A 52 1.89 9.57 -39.49
C MET A 52 2.73 8.39 -39.99
N SER A 53 4.00 8.35 -39.58
CA SER A 53 4.88 7.23 -39.89
C SER A 53 4.29 5.92 -39.34
N GLY A 54 4.30 4.85 -40.15
CA GLY A 54 3.89 3.50 -39.70
C GLY A 54 4.78 2.91 -38.59
N TRP A 55 5.87 3.59 -38.24
CA TRP A 55 6.65 3.27 -37.05
C TRP A 55 5.96 3.78 -35.77
N ILE A 56 5.24 4.91 -35.82
CA ILE A 56 4.54 5.48 -34.65
C ILE A 56 3.37 4.59 -34.22
N THR A 57 2.69 3.91 -35.14
CA THR A 57 1.63 2.95 -34.82
C THR A 57 2.14 1.74 -34.02
N ARG A 58 3.46 1.46 -34.02
CA ARG A 58 4.05 0.43 -33.16
C ARG A 58 4.06 0.82 -31.67
N PHE A 59 3.96 2.11 -31.34
CA PHE A 59 3.81 2.54 -29.95
C PHE A 59 2.46 2.12 -29.35
N ILE A 60 1.41 1.99 -30.16
CA ILE A 60 0.11 1.45 -29.69
C ILE A 60 0.27 0.00 -29.23
N ILE A 61 1.07 -0.80 -29.93
CA ILE A 61 1.34 -2.19 -29.55
C ILE A 61 2.11 -2.23 -28.23
N LEU A 62 3.11 -1.36 -28.06
CA LEU A 62 3.85 -1.22 -26.80
C LEU A 62 2.93 -0.84 -25.64
N ASP A 63 1.99 0.08 -25.86
CA ASP A 63 1.03 0.55 -24.86
C ASP A 63 0.08 -0.58 -24.42
N ILE A 64 -0.43 -1.37 -25.37
CA ILE A 64 -1.24 -2.56 -25.08
C ILE A 64 -0.44 -3.57 -24.25
N ILE A 65 0.83 -3.80 -24.57
CA ILE A 65 1.71 -4.69 -23.80
C ILE A 65 1.89 -4.18 -22.37
N MET A 66 2.09 -2.86 -22.19
CA MET A 66 2.22 -2.26 -20.86
C MET A 66 0.94 -2.38 -20.04
N ILE A 67 -0.23 -2.16 -20.65
CA ILE A 67 -1.54 -2.35 -19.99
C ILE A 67 -1.71 -3.80 -19.52
N ILE A 68 -1.36 -4.78 -20.35
CA ILE A 68 -1.43 -6.19 -19.97
C ILE A 68 -0.49 -6.48 -18.80
N PHE A 69 0.73 -5.93 -18.85
CA PHE A 69 1.71 -6.07 -17.77
C PHE A 69 1.21 -5.47 -16.45
N ASP A 70 0.60 -4.28 -16.48
CA ASP A 70 0.01 -3.63 -15.31
C ASP A 70 -1.16 -4.44 -14.74
N ILE A 71 -2.01 -5.02 -15.59
CA ILE A 71 -3.08 -5.92 -15.14
C ILE A 71 -2.51 -7.14 -14.41
N VAL A 72 -1.46 -7.76 -14.95
CA VAL A 72 -0.83 -8.93 -14.32
C VAL A 72 -0.25 -8.58 -12.94
N ILE A 73 0.47 -7.46 -12.83
CA ILE A 73 0.99 -6.98 -11.55
C ILE A 73 -0.15 -6.66 -10.58
N SER A 74 -1.23 -6.02 -11.07
CA SER A 74 -2.39 -5.68 -10.26
C SER A 74 -3.08 -6.92 -9.69
N VAL A 75 -3.24 -7.98 -10.49
CA VAL A 75 -3.79 -9.26 -10.01
C VAL A 75 -2.88 -9.88 -8.95
N TYR A 76 -1.57 -9.95 -9.19
CA TYR A 76 -0.61 -10.48 -8.21
C TYR A 76 -0.60 -9.68 -6.90
N SER A 77 -0.61 -8.35 -7.00
CA SER A 77 -0.69 -7.44 -5.85
C SER A 77 -2.00 -7.61 -5.08
N THR A 78 -3.12 -7.82 -5.79
CA THR A 78 -4.42 -8.03 -5.15
C THR A 78 -4.44 -9.35 -4.39
N ILE A 79 -3.90 -10.43 -4.96
CA ILE A 79 -3.78 -11.73 -4.29
C ILE A 79 -2.94 -11.59 -3.02
N GLY A 80 -1.75 -10.98 -3.11
CA GLY A 80 -0.89 -10.78 -1.94
C GLY A 80 -1.55 -9.91 -0.86
N TRP A 81 -2.29 -8.87 -1.24
CA TRP A 81 -3.07 -8.06 -0.30
C TRP A 81 -4.17 -8.88 0.38
N THR A 82 -4.91 -9.70 -0.36
CA THR A 82 -5.97 -10.56 0.21
C THR A 82 -5.40 -11.62 1.15
N GLU A 83 -4.24 -12.19 0.86
CA GLU A 83 -3.59 -13.15 1.75
C GLU A 83 -3.18 -12.52 3.09
N ILE A 84 -2.64 -11.29 3.05
CA ILE A 84 -2.20 -10.60 4.27
C ILE A 84 -3.39 -10.07 5.07
N MET A 85 -4.37 -9.47 4.41
CA MET A 85 -5.43 -8.69 5.08
C MET A 85 -6.72 -9.47 5.34
N VAL A 86 -7.02 -10.50 4.54
CA VAL A 86 -8.28 -11.25 4.62
C VAL A 86 -8.06 -12.69 5.09
N LEU A 87 -7.14 -13.42 4.45
CA LEU A 87 -6.87 -14.83 4.78
C LEU A 87 -5.82 -15.01 5.89
N GLY A 88 -5.14 -13.93 6.25
CA GLY A 88 -4.13 -13.90 7.29
C GLY A 88 -4.70 -14.32 8.65
N ASP A 89 -5.96 -14.01 8.93
CA ASP A 89 -6.59 -14.31 10.22
C ASP A 89 -6.55 -15.82 10.53
N GLU A 90 -7.20 -16.66 9.72
CA GLU A 90 -7.25 -18.11 9.98
C GLU A 90 -5.91 -18.83 9.80
N THR A 91 -5.13 -18.42 8.80
CA THR A 91 -3.86 -19.10 8.46
C THR A 91 -2.73 -18.72 9.40
N LEU A 92 -2.64 -17.46 9.82
CA LEU A 92 -1.62 -17.00 10.76
C LEU A 92 -1.93 -17.46 12.18
N ILE A 93 -3.21 -17.51 12.59
CA ILE A 93 -3.61 -18.10 13.87
C ILE A 93 -3.21 -19.58 13.93
N ARG A 94 -3.50 -20.36 12.89
CA ARG A 94 -3.06 -21.78 12.81
C ARG A 94 -1.53 -21.94 12.84
N LYS A 95 -0.79 -21.01 12.24
CA LYS A 95 0.68 -21.08 12.12
C LYS A 95 1.42 -20.63 13.37
N HIS A 96 0.91 -19.63 14.09
CA HIS A 96 1.56 -19.05 15.28
C HIS A 96 0.95 -19.57 16.59
N GLY A 97 -0.10 -20.39 16.51
CA GLY A 97 -0.79 -21.01 17.64
C GLY A 97 -1.72 -20.06 18.37
N GLU A 98 -1.17 -18.97 18.91
CA GLU A 98 -1.87 -18.02 19.77
C GLU A 98 -1.59 -16.57 19.32
N ALA A 99 -2.66 -15.81 19.08
CA ALA A 99 -2.60 -14.41 18.69
C ALA A 99 -3.05 -13.52 19.86
N VAL A 100 -2.35 -12.40 20.07
CA VAL A 100 -2.78 -11.38 21.04
C VAL A 100 -3.86 -10.54 20.38
N HIS A 101 -5.08 -10.62 20.92
CA HIS A 101 -6.21 -9.85 20.43
C HIS A 101 -6.27 -8.49 21.15
N VAL A 102 -6.40 -7.42 20.39
CA VAL A 102 -6.58 -6.06 20.93
C VAL A 102 -7.74 -5.40 20.20
N ASN A 103 -8.76 -4.97 20.95
CA ASN A 103 -9.85 -4.18 20.39
C ASN A 103 -9.43 -2.72 20.38
N VAL A 104 -9.39 -2.13 19.20
CA VAL A 104 -8.98 -0.74 18.99
C VAL A 104 -10.21 0.08 18.68
N VAL A 105 -10.57 0.99 19.58
CA VAL A 105 -11.73 1.88 19.44
C VAL A 105 -11.25 3.31 19.18
N ALA A 106 -11.58 3.83 18.00
CA ALA A 106 -11.30 5.20 17.62
C ALA A 106 -12.41 6.15 18.12
N ARG A 107 -12.00 7.32 18.64
CA ARG A 107 -12.89 8.43 19.03
C ARG A 107 -12.24 9.77 18.71
N GLN A 108 -13.01 10.86 18.71
CA GLN A 108 -12.52 12.22 18.55
C GLN A 108 -11.91 12.76 19.86
N PHE A 109 -10.61 13.02 19.99
CA PHE A 109 -9.48 12.63 19.11
C PHE A 109 -8.48 11.79 19.93
N PHE A 110 -8.85 10.54 20.19
CA PHE A 110 -8.01 9.58 20.92
C PHE A 110 -8.30 8.13 20.51
N TRP A 111 -7.36 7.25 20.81
CA TRP A 111 -7.46 5.81 20.60
C TRP A 111 -7.60 5.10 21.93
N ALA A 112 -8.57 4.21 22.06
CA ALA A 112 -8.68 3.30 23.18
C ALA A 112 -8.26 1.89 22.73
N PHE A 113 -7.24 1.34 23.38
CA PHE A 113 -6.76 -0.02 23.16
C PHE A 113 -7.23 -0.89 24.31
N ASN A 114 -8.19 -1.76 24.05
CA ASN A 114 -8.73 -2.69 25.04
C ASN A 114 -8.04 -4.04 24.90
N TYR A 115 -7.53 -4.52 26.02
CA TYR A 115 -6.86 -5.80 26.14
C TYR A 115 -7.74 -6.75 26.92
N PRO A 116 -7.87 -8.01 26.48
CA PRO A 116 -8.48 -9.03 27.30
C PRO A 116 -7.57 -9.27 28.52
N GLY A 117 -8.18 -9.63 29.63
CA GLY A 117 -7.44 -10.04 30.81
C GLY A 117 -6.71 -11.38 30.64
N ALA A 118 -6.35 -12.03 31.75
CA ALA A 118 -5.59 -13.29 31.72
C ALA A 118 -6.41 -14.47 31.16
N ASP A 119 -7.74 -14.30 31.09
CA ASP A 119 -8.70 -15.25 30.54
C ASP A 119 -8.86 -15.17 29.01
N ALA A 120 -8.14 -14.25 28.36
CA ALA A 120 -8.19 -13.99 26.91
C ALA A 120 -9.60 -13.70 26.37
N THR A 121 -10.54 -13.30 27.23
CA THR A 121 -11.95 -13.10 26.89
C THR A 121 -12.38 -11.66 27.14
N PHE A 122 -12.90 -10.98 26.12
CA PHE A 122 -13.42 -9.62 26.29
C PHE A 122 -14.75 -9.61 27.06
N GLY A 123 -14.96 -8.57 27.87
CA GLY A 123 -16.17 -8.33 28.65
C GLY A 123 -16.07 -8.81 30.10
N THR A 124 -14.88 -9.16 30.58
CA THR A 124 -14.62 -9.64 31.93
C THR A 124 -14.02 -8.54 32.81
N ALA A 125 -13.91 -8.80 34.12
CA ALA A 125 -13.53 -7.79 35.10
C ALA A 125 -12.03 -7.44 35.08
N ASP A 126 -11.21 -8.27 34.43
CA ASP A 126 -9.76 -8.11 34.28
C ASP A 126 -9.35 -7.46 32.95
N ASP A 127 -10.31 -7.12 32.08
CA ASP A 127 -10.10 -6.27 30.92
C ASP A 127 -9.53 -4.91 31.33
N PHE A 128 -8.56 -4.41 30.56
CA PHE A 128 -8.00 -3.10 30.76
C PHE A 128 -7.86 -2.31 29.46
N THR A 129 -7.95 -1.00 29.58
CA THR A 129 -7.86 -0.06 28.44
C THR A 129 -6.67 0.86 28.61
N LEU A 130 -5.86 0.98 27.55
CA LEU A 130 -4.83 2.01 27.43
C LEU A 130 -5.29 3.09 26.44
N ALA A 131 -5.15 4.35 26.83
CA ALA A 131 -5.44 5.48 25.96
C ALA A 131 -4.18 5.89 25.19
N ASN A 132 -4.28 6.00 23.86
CA ASN A 132 -3.24 6.46 22.94
C ASN A 132 -1.92 5.68 22.96
N GLN A 133 -1.89 4.53 23.61
CA GLN A 133 -0.71 3.69 23.69
C GLN A 133 -1.07 2.23 23.43
N LEU A 134 -0.57 1.72 22.31
CA LEU A 134 -0.61 0.30 21.97
C LEU A 134 0.70 -0.34 22.44
N VAL A 135 0.60 -1.24 23.42
CA VAL A 135 1.69 -2.10 23.89
C VAL A 135 1.44 -3.52 23.39
N VAL A 136 2.44 -4.14 22.78
CA VAL A 136 2.34 -5.50 22.23
C VAL A 136 3.61 -6.28 22.54
N PRO A 137 3.54 -7.60 22.70
CA PRO A 137 4.72 -8.44 22.87
C PRO A 137 5.52 -8.54 21.57
N GLU A 138 6.84 -8.52 21.69
CA GLU A 138 7.74 -8.70 20.55
C GLU A 138 7.62 -10.12 19.98
N ASN A 139 7.78 -10.28 18.65
CA ASN A 139 7.82 -11.57 17.95
C ASN A 139 6.55 -12.42 18.14
N LYS A 140 5.40 -11.79 18.37
CA LYS A 140 4.09 -12.43 18.47
C LYS A 140 3.13 -11.87 17.43
N LEU A 141 2.23 -12.73 16.97
CA LEU A 141 1.12 -12.31 16.13
C LEU A 141 0.14 -11.50 16.97
N VAL A 142 -0.17 -10.30 16.50
CA VAL A 142 -1.15 -9.39 17.14
C VAL A 142 -2.28 -9.15 16.17
N LEU A 143 -3.50 -9.40 16.61
CA LEU A 143 -4.72 -9.12 15.87
C LEU A 143 -5.37 -7.87 16.43
N LEU A 144 -5.49 -6.84 15.61
CA LEU A 144 -6.16 -5.59 15.95
C LEU A 144 -7.57 -5.61 15.37
N ALA A 145 -8.58 -5.67 16.22
CA ALA A 145 -9.98 -5.51 15.82
C ALA A 145 -10.33 -4.02 15.89
N LEU A 146 -10.44 -3.37 14.73
CA LEU A 146 -10.64 -1.94 14.61
C LEU A 146 -12.14 -1.60 14.56
N THR A 147 -12.54 -0.60 15.34
CA THR A 147 -13.88 -0.02 15.29
C THR A 147 -13.84 1.46 15.68
N ALA A 148 -14.93 2.18 15.43
CA ALA A 148 -15.07 3.57 15.79
C ALA A 148 -16.33 3.81 16.61
N GLY A 149 -16.23 4.67 17.63
CA GLY A 149 -17.35 5.04 18.49
C GLY A 149 -18.15 6.26 18.00
N ASP A 150 -17.63 7.00 17.02
CA ASP A 150 -18.23 8.24 16.51
C ASP A 150 -18.19 8.35 14.98
N THR A 151 -17.06 8.73 14.40
CA THR A 151 -16.84 8.94 12.96
C THR A 151 -15.87 7.91 12.40
N ILE A 152 -15.72 7.86 11.08
CA ILE A 152 -14.65 7.08 10.46
C ILE A 152 -13.29 7.68 10.86
N HIS A 153 -12.35 6.82 11.23
CA HIS A 153 -10.96 7.17 11.50
C HIS A 153 -10.05 6.33 10.60
N SER A 154 -8.74 6.46 10.75
CA SER A 154 -7.80 5.64 10.01
C SER A 154 -6.62 5.31 10.91
N PHE A 155 -6.51 4.04 11.29
CA PHE A 155 -5.42 3.55 12.11
C PHE A 155 -4.23 3.24 11.20
N ALA A 156 -3.10 3.88 11.49
CA ALA A 156 -1.87 3.68 10.73
C ALA A 156 -0.71 3.39 11.68
N ALA A 157 0.02 2.31 11.39
CA ALA A 157 1.30 2.02 12.00
C ALA A 157 2.37 1.97 10.91
N PRO A 158 3.01 3.11 10.58
CA PRO A 158 3.90 3.22 9.43
C PRO A 158 5.07 2.24 9.47
N HIS A 159 5.63 1.98 10.66
CA HIS A 159 6.74 1.04 10.83
C HIS A 159 6.36 -0.43 10.65
N LEU A 160 5.06 -0.74 10.63
CA LEU A 160 4.53 -2.05 10.28
C LEU A 160 4.02 -2.11 8.83
N ARG A 161 3.98 -0.96 8.13
CA ARG A 161 3.37 -0.78 6.79
C ARG A 161 1.90 -1.20 6.74
N ILE A 162 1.19 -1.06 7.86
CA ILE A 162 -0.25 -1.30 7.94
C ILE A 162 -1.01 0.02 8.05
N LYS A 163 -2.16 0.05 7.37
CA LYS A 163 -3.16 1.10 7.49
C LYS A 163 -4.53 0.46 7.25
N TYR A 164 -5.49 0.81 8.08
CA TYR A 164 -6.88 0.37 7.94
C TYR A 164 -7.82 1.45 8.48
N ASP A 165 -9.01 1.54 7.92
CA ASP A 165 -10.02 2.55 8.26
C ASP A 165 -11.03 2.01 9.29
#